data_AF-A0A8B7VL50-F1
#
_entry.id   AF-A0A8B7VL50-F1
#
_cell.length_a   1.000
_cell.length_b   1.000
_cell.length_c   1.000
_cell.angle_alpha   90.00
_cell.angle_beta   90.00
_cell.angle_gamma   90.00
#
_symmetry.space_group_name_H-M   'P 1'
#
loop_
_entity.id
_entity.type
_entity.pdbx_description
1 polymer ?
#
loop_
_entity_poly.entity_id
_entity_poly.type
_entity_poly.pdbx_seq_one_letter_code
_entity_poly.pdbx_strand_id
1 'polypeptide(L)'
;MGSGGFCRALRSYELCTRRTARTCRGDLAFHSAVHGIEDLMIQHNCSRQGPTAPPPPRGPALPGSSPGSSAPDPCDYEGRFSRLHSRSPGFLHCASFGDPHVRSFHHHFHTCRIQGAWPLLDNNFLFVQATSSPVASGVNATTIRKLTIIFKNMQECIDQKVYQAEVDNLPAAFEDGSVNGGDRPGGSSLSIQTANPGSHVEIRAAYIGTTIVIRQTAGQLSFSIKVAEDVARAFSAEQDLQLCVGGCPPSQRISRSERNRRGAITIDTAKQLCKERLPIEDAYFQSCVFDVLISGDPNFTVAAQAALEDARAFLPDLEKLHLFPSDVGVLLYQATFLTPLLSGFFVLWHCIQ
;
A
#
# COMPACT_ATOMS: atom_id res chain seq x y z
N MET A 1 -11.76 -45.63 9.13
CA MET A 1 -11.50 -45.41 10.58
C MET A 1 -12.65 -46.03 11.36
N GLY A 2 -12.39 -46.87 12.38
CA GLY A 2 -13.48 -47.42 13.20
C GLY A 2 -14.26 -46.33 13.94
N SER A 3 -15.51 -46.60 14.30
CA SER A 3 -16.43 -45.67 15.01
C SER A 3 -15.76 -44.95 16.21
N GLY A 4 -14.91 -45.66 16.97
CA GLY A 4 -14.17 -45.07 18.10
C GLY A 4 -13.03 -44.11 17.75
N GLY A 5 -12.52 -44.11 16.51
CA GLY A 5 -11.54 -43.12 16.02
C GLY A 5 -12.21 -41.81 15.61
N PHE A 6 -13.37 -41.92 14.97
CA PHE A 6 -14.18 -40.78 14.56
C PHE A 6 -14.71 -39.98 15.76
N CYS A 7 -15.27 -40.67 16.77
CA CYS A 7 -15.70 -40.02 17.99
C CYS A 7 -14.56 -39.38 18.80
N ARG A 8 -13.32 -39.88 18.67
CA ARG A 8 -12.13 -39.25 19.27
C ARG A 8 -11.78 -37.94 18.58
N ALA A 9 -11.88 -37.89 17.25
CA ALA A 9 -11.64 -36.68 16.47
C ALA A 9 -12.69 -35.59 16.77
N LEU A 10 -13.98 -35.97 16.81
CA LEU A 10 -15.06 -35.01 17.13
C LEU A 10 -14.90 -34.38 18.51
N ARG A 11 -14.52 -35.16 19.53
CA ARG A 11 -14.23 -34.63 20.87
C ARG A 11 -13.03 -33.70 20.91
N SER A 12 -11.97 -34.02 20.17
CA SER A 12 -10.83 -33.10 20.01
C SER A 12 -11.25 -31.80 19.34
N TYR A 13 -12.12 -31.88 18.34
CA TYR A 13 -12.60 -30.72 17.61
C TYR A 13 -13.50 -29.84 18.50
N GLU A 14 -14.47 -30.44 19.21
CA GLU A 14 -15.31 -29.74 20.18
C GLU A 14 -14.48 -29.00 21.25
N LEU A 15 -13.47 -29.66 21.82
CA LEU A 15 -12.60 -29.06 22.82
C LEU A 15 -11.78 -27.89 22.27
N CYS A 16 -11.28 -28.00 21.04
CA CYS A 16 -10.54 -26.94 20.36
C CYS A 16 -11.43 -25.72 20.12
N THR A 17 -12.61 -25.94 19.54
CA THR A 17 -13.59 -24.89 19.25
C THR A 17 -14.08 -24.19 20.53
N ARG A 18 -14.28 -24.92 21.63
CA ARG A 18 -14.64 -24.29 22.92
C ARG A 18 -13.55 -23.38 23.50
N ARG A 19 -12.26 -23.63 23.22
CA ARG A 19 -11.17 -22.77 23.71
C ARG A 19 -11.18 -21.39 23.05
N THR A 20 -11.72 -21.26 21.84
CA THR A 20 -11.83 -19.98 21.12
C THR A 20 -13.13 -19.23 21.43
N ALA A 21 -14.04 -19.79 22.25
CA ALA A 21 -15.36 -19.23 22.52
C ALA A 21 -15.36 -17.81 23.15
N ARG A 22 -14.29 -17.41 23.84
CA ARG A 22 -14.22 -16.08 24.48
C ARG A 22 -14.19 -14.94 23.46
N THR A 23 -13.48 -15.10 22.36
CA THR A 23 -13.32 -14.08 21.32
C THR A 23 -14.45 -14.11 20.28
N CYS A 24 -15.24 -15.17 20.22
CA CYS A 24 -16.21 -15.43 19.15
C CYS A 24 -17.69 -15.37 19.59
N ARG A 25 -18.00 -14.69 20.71
CA ARG A 25 -19.37 -14.70 21.30
C ARG A 25 -20.48 -14.22 20.36
N GLY A 26 -20.18 -13.34 19.41
CA GLY A 26 -21.13 -12.79 18.44
C GLY A 26 -20.93 -13.28 17.00
N ASP A 27 -20.06 -14.27 16.77
CA ASP A 27 -19.73 -14.76 15.43
C ASP A 27 -20.68 -15.90 15.03
N LEU A 28 -21.48 -15.67 13.98
CA LEU A 28 -22.45 -16.66 13.49
C LEU A 28 -21.79 -17.91 12.92
N ALA A 29 -20.61 -17.80 12.30
CA ALA A 29 -19.88 -18.95 11.78
C ALA A 29 -19.34 -19.82 12.92
N PHE A 30 -18.90 -19.19 14.01
CA PHE A 30 -18.49 -19.90 15.23
C PHE A 30 -19.64 -20.74 15.80
N HIS A 31 -20.82 -20.12 16.00
CA HIS A 31 -21.99 -20.82 16.53
C HIS A 31 -22.49 -21.92 15.59
N SER A 32 -22.43 -21.69 14.27
CA SER A 32 -22.75 -22.70 13.26
C SER A 32 -21.78 -23.89 13.31
N ALA A 33 -20.48 -23.65 13.50
CA ALA A 33 -19.49 -24.69 13.65
C ALA A 33 -19.67 -25.49 14.95
N VAL A 34 -19.99 -24.83 16.06
CA VAL A 34 -20.31 -25.50 17.34
C VAL A 34 -21.51 -26.43 17.17
N HIS A 35 -22.61 -25.93 16.58
CA HIS A 35 -23.79 -26.76 16.29
C HIS A 35 -23.48 -27.93 15.35
N GLY A 36 -22.72 -27.69 14.28
CA GLY A 36 -22.34 -28.77 13.36
C GLY A 36 -21.51 -29.87 14.02
N ILE A 37 -20.65 -29.53 14.98
CA ILE A 37 -19.90 -30.53 15.77
C ILE A 37 -20.86 -31.34 16.66
N GLU A 38 -21.82 -30.69 17.32
CA GLU A 38 -22.82 -31.37 18.16
C GLU A 38 -23.69 -32.34 17.34
N ASP A 39 -24.15 -31.92 16.16
CA ASP A 39 -24.92 -32.77 15.25
C ASP A 39 -24.13 -34.00 14.80
N LEU A 40 -22.86 -33.82 14.44
CA LEU A 40 -21.97 -34.93 14.08
C LEU A 40 -21.75 -35.90 15.26
N MET A 41 -21.69 -35.40 16.50
CA MET A 41 -21.60 -36.26 17.67
C MET A 41 -22.86 -37.10 17.88
N ILE A 42 -24.05 -36.51 17.66
CA ILE A 42 -25.33 -37.21 17.77
C ILE A 42 -25.47 -38.25 16.66
N GLN A 43 -25.23 -37.87 15.40
CA GLN A 43 -25.35 -38.77 14.24
C GLN A 43 -24.49 -40.03 14.35
N HIS A 44 -23.34 -39.92 15.00
CA HIS A 44 -22.40 -41.02 15.16
C HIS A 44 -22.43 -41.66 16.56
N ASN A 45 -23.44 -41.36 17.38
CA ASN A 45 -23.63 -41.88 18.74
C ASN A 45 -22.37 -41.74 19.62
N CYS A 46 -21.69 -40.60 19.50
CA CYS A 46 -20.46 -40.33 20.24
C CYS A 46 -20.77 -39.80 21.64
N SER A 47 -20.18 -40.40 22.68
CA SER A 47 -20.17 -39.79 24.01
C SER A 47 -19.35 -38.50 24.01
N ARG A 48 -19.82 -37.46 24.74
CA ARG A 48 -19.05 -36.22 24.99
C ARG A 48 -17.87 -36.44 25.92
N GLN A 49 -17.94 -37.48 26.76
CA GLN A 49 -16.87 -37.81 27.71
C GLN A 49 -15.98 -38.94 27.17
N GLY A 50 -14.67 -38.79 27.34
CA GLY A 50 -13.67 -39.84 27.09
C GLY A 50 -12.37 -39.28 26.47
N PRO A 51 -11.48 -40.14 25.96
CA PRO A 51 -10.18 -39.72 25.41
C PRO A 51 -10.34 -38.84 24.16
N THR A 52 -9.64 -37.71 24.10
CA THR A 52 -9.42 -36.96 22.85
C THR A 52 -8.38 -37.68 22.00
N ALA A 53 -8.32 -37.37 20.70
CA ALA A 53 -7.19 -37.83 19.88
C ALA A 53 -5.87 -37.41 20.54
N PRO A 54 -4.88 -38.32 20.64
CA PRO A 54 -3.57 -37.95 21.14
C PRO A 54 -3.01 -36.82 20.26
N PRO A 55 -2.25 -35.87 20.83
CA PRO A 55 -1.53 -34.90 20.01
C PRO A 55 -0.70 -35.70 18.99
N PRO A 56 -0.61 -35.23 17.72
CA PRO A 56 0.18 -35.93 16.73
C PRO A 56 1.56 -36.23 17.30
N PRO A 57 2.07 -37.47 17.18
CA PRO A 57 3.42 -37.78 17.65
C PRO A 57 4.34 -36.77 16.99
N ARG A 58 5.20 -36.11 17.80
CA ARG A 58 6.33 -35.36 17.24
C ARG A 58 7.04 -36.35 16.32
N GLY A 59 6.98 -36.09 15.02
CA GLY A 59 7.60 -36.95 14.02
C GLY A 59 9.08 -37.16 14.36
N PRO A 60 9.71 -38.23 13.85
CA PRO A 60 11.13 -38.43 14.05
C PRO A 60 11.86 -37.16 13.67
N ALA A 61 12.66 -36.65 14.61
CA ALA A 61 13.56 -35.55 14.34
C ALA A 61 14.42 -35.94 13.12
N LEU A 62 14.39 -35.10 12.09
CA LEU A 62 15.29 -35.24 10.95
C LEU A 62 16.72 -35.32 11.50
N PRO A 63 17.53 -36.33 11.12
CA PRO A 63 18.91 -36.41 11.54
C PRO A 63 19.65 -35.20 10.98
N GLY A 64 20.07 -34.29 11.87
CA GLY A 64 20.64 -32.98 11.53
C GLY A 64 20.16 -31.81 12.41
N SER A 65 19.16 -32.02 13.26
CA SER A 65 18.77 -31.02 14.26
C SER A 65 19.79 -30.94 15.40
N SER A 66 20.82 -30.10 15.20
CA SER A 66 21.67 -29.63 16.29
C SER A 66 20.81 -29.02 17.41
N PRO A 67 21.23 -29.05 18.70
CA PRO A 67 20.47 -28.52 19.83
C PRO A 67 20.32 -26.97 19.87
N GLY A 68 20.39 -26.30 18.71
CA GLY A 68 20.40 -24.85 18.57
C GLY A 68 19.52 -24.28 17.45
N SER A 69 18.75 -25.09 16.70
CA SER A 69 17.78 -24.53 15.76
C SER A 69 16.55 -24.07 16.53
N SER A 70 16.50 -22.80 16.90
CA SER A 70 15.26 -22.14 17.30
C SER A 70 14.17 -22.47 16.28
N ALA A 71 12.97 -22.80 16.75
CA ALA A 71 11.82 -22.94 15.87
C ALA A 71 11.74 -21.68 14.98
N PRO A 72 11.44 -21.80 13.67
CA PRO A 72 11.41 -20.66 12.78
C PRO A 72 10.46 -19.59 13.34
N ASP A 73 10.93 -18.34 13.45
CA ASP A 73 10.11 -17.24 13.95
C ASP A 73 8.86 -17.10 13.06
N PRO A 74 7.64 -17.30 13.60
CA PRO A 74 6.41 -17.15 12.83
C PRO A 74 6.19 -15.72 12.33
N CYS A 75 6.85 -14.74 12.95
CA CYS A 75 6.74 -13.31 12.68
C CYS A 75 7.88 -12.77 11.79
N ASP A 76 8.67 -13.66 11.20
CA ASP A 76 9.57 -13.37 10.08
C ASP A 76 8.88 -13.73 8.77
N TYR A 77 8.24 -12.74 8.13
CA TYR A 77 7.53 -12.94 6.87
C TYR A 77 8.45 -13.45 5.75
N GLU A 78 9.60 -12.80 5.55
CA GLU A 78 10.49 -13.10 4.43
C GLU A 78 11.11 -14.48 4.57
N GLY A 79 11.57 -14.84 5.77
CA GLY A 79 12.08 -16.18 6.03
C GLY A 79 10.99 -17.23 5.89
N ARG A 80 9.76 -16.97 6.37
CA ARG A 80 8.63 -17.90 6.21
C ARG A 80 8.26 -18.09 4.74
N PHE A 81 8.19 -17.01 3.97
CA PHE A 81 7.88 -17.05 2.55
C PHE A 81 8.93 -17.85 1.78
N SER A 82 10.21 -17.58 2.06
CA SER A 82 11.34 -18.25 1.42
C SER A 82 11.37 -19.76 1.71
N ARG A 83 11.05 -20.17 2.94
CA ARG A 83 10.94 -21.59 3.31
C ARG A 83 9.78 -22.31 2.62
N LEU A 84 8.65 -21.63 2.41
CA LEU A 84 7.46 -22.22 1.80
C LEU A 84 7.53 -22.27 0.27
N HIS A 85 8.15 -21.28 -0.37
CA HIS A 85 8.13 -21.11 -1.82
C HIS A 85 9.49 -21.27 -2.50
N SER A 86 10.57 -21.51 -1.74
CA SER A 86 11.94 -21.64 -2.24
C SER A 86 12.41 -20.44 -3.09
N ARG A 87 11.87 -19.24 -2.81
CA ARG A 87 12.20 -17.97 -3.47
C ARG A 87 11.91 -16.80 -2.55
N SER A 88 12.52 -15.65 -2.80
CA SER A 88 12.21 -14.40 -2.10
C SER A 88 10.81 -13.88 -2.48
N PRO A 89 10.09 -13.21 -1.58
CA PRO A 89 8.82 -12.57 -1.88
C PRO A 89 9.00 -11.39 -2.85
N GLY A 90 7.96 -11.13 -3.64
CA GLY A 90 7.85 -9.91 -4.44
C GLY A 90 7.41 -8.73 -3.58
N PHE A 91 7.87 -7.52 -3.91
CA PHE A 91 7.52 -6.30 -3.21
C PHE A 91 6.96 -5.25 -4.17
N LEU A 92 6.04 -4.44 -3.66
CA LEU A 92 5.44 -3.31 -4.36
C LEU A 92 5.74 -2.02 -3.58
N HIS A 93 5.80 -0.91 -4.32
CA HIS A 93 6.05 0.40 -3.75
C HIS A 93 4.96 1.39 -4.13
N CYS A 94 4.44 2.12 -3.14
CA CYS A 94 3.54 3.25 -3.30
C CYS A 94 4.08 4.46 -2.54
N ALA A 95 3.78 5.67 -3.04
CA ALA A 95 4.12 6.91 -2.35
C ALA A 95 3.04 7.98 -2.55
N SER A 96 2.95 8.90 -1.59
CA SER A 96 2.19 10.14 -1.68
C SER A 96 2.97 11.29 -1.05
N PHE A 97 3.20 12.36 -1.79
CA PHE A 97 4.01 13.51 -1.37
C PHE A 97 3.58 14.77 -2.13
N GLY A 98 3.97 15.96 -1.68
CA GLY A 98 3.64 17.18 -2.41
C GLY A 98 2.14 17.46 -2.46
N ASP A 99 1.68 18.08 -3.55
CA ASP A 99 0.25 18.21 -3.85
C ASP A 99 -0.33 16.92 -4.41
N PRO A 100 -1.06 16.13 -3.60
CA PRO A 100 -0.63 14.76 -3.37
C PRO A 100 -0.34 14.03 -4.67
N HIS A 101 0.95 13.91 -4.95
CA HIS A 101 1.50 13.17 -6.05
C HIS A 101 1.52 11.71 -5.63
N VAL A 102 0.62 10.92 -6.21
CA VAL A 102 0.43 9.51 -5.87
C VAL A 102 1.13 8.63 -6.90
N ARG A 103 2.16 7.89 -6.45
CA ARG A 103 2.69 6.72 -7.16
C ARG A 103 1.97 5.48 -6.63
N SER A 104 1.21 4.81 -7.47
CA SER A 104 0.54 3.55 -7.13
C SER A 104 1.48 2.34 -7.23
N PHE A 105 1.06 1.20 -6.68
CA PHE A 105 1.74 -0.09 -6.84
C PHE A 105 1.88 -0.54 -8.30
N HIS A 106 1.01 -0.05 -9.19
CA HIS A 106 1.03 -0.32 -10.62
C HIS A 106 1.84 0.71 -11.41
N HIS A 107 2.64 1.54 -10.73
CA HIS A 107 3.48 2.58 -11.33
C HIS A 107 2.70 3.69 -12.05
N HIS A 108 1.39 3.80 -11.84
CA HIS A 108 0.66 5.00 -12.23
C HIS A 108 1.05 6.17 -11.34
N PHE A 109 1.21 7.34 -11.95
CA PHE A 109 1.60 8.57 -11.27
C PHE A 109 0.54 9.65 -11.51
N HIS A 110 -0.05 10.17 -10.44
CA HIS A 110 -1.13 11.15 -10.52
C HIS A 110 -0.88 12.34 -9.60
N THR A 111 -1.17 13.55 -10.06
CA THR A 111 -1.32 14.74 -9.20
C THR A 111 -2.78 14.89 -8.82
N CYS A 112 -3.06 14.98 -7.52
CA CYS A 112 -4.41 14.77 -7.01
C CYS A 112 -4.84 15.86 -6.03
N ARG A 113 -6.09 16.30 -6.14
CA ARG A 113 -6.67 17.22 -5.16
C ARG A 113 -6.93 16.54 -3.81
N ILE A 114 -7.57 15.37 -3.82
CA ILE A 114 -7.89 14.51 -2.65
C ILE A 114 -8.03 15.24 -1.29
N GLN A 115 -8.89 16.27 -1.25
CA GLN A 115 -9.14 17.06 -0.05
C GLN A 115 -9.89 16.24 1.00
N GLY A 116 -9.52 16.40 2.27
CA GLY A 116 -10.10 15.65 3.38
C GLY A 116 -9.39 14.32 3.61
N ALA A 117 -10.09 13.36 4.22
CA ALA A 117 -9.54 12.05 4.57
C ALA A 117 -9.70 11.05 3.40
N TRP A 118 -8.60 10.46 2.95
CA TRP A 118 -8.56 9.47 1.88
C TRP A 118 -7.74 8.24 2.28
N PRO A 119 -8.23 7.02 2.01
CA PRO A 119 -7.48 5.79 2.22
C PRO A 119 -6.34 5.67 1.20
N LEU A 120 -5.10 5.66 1.67
CA LEU A 120 -3.94 5.29 0.86
C LEU A 120 -3.93 3.77 0.64
N LEU A 121 -4.19 2.99 1.69
CA LEU A 121 -4.22 1.54 1.68
C LEU A 121 -5.23 1.05 2.73
N ASP A 122 -6.06 0.09 2.38
CA ASP A 122 -6.95 -0.61 3.30
C ASP A 122 -7.05 -2.08 2.89
N ASN A 123 -6.36 -2.94 3.63
CA ASN A 123 -6.30 -4.38 3.38
C ASN A 123 -6.44 -5.15 4.69
N ASN A 124 -6.34 -6.48 4.67
CA ASN A 124 -6.53 -7.33 5.85
C ASN A 124 -5.52 -7.09 6.98
N PHE A 125 -4.41 -6.39 6.72
CA PHE A 125 -3.29 -6.22 7.65
C PHE A 125 -3.07 -4.78 8.09
N LEU A 126 -3.33 -3.81 7.21
CA LEU A 126 -3.00 -2.41 7.39
C LEU A 126 -4.13 -1.51 6.88
N PHE A 127 -4.38 -0.44 7.63
CA PHE A 127 -5.16 0.70 7.15
C PHE A 127 -4.29 1.96 7.21
N VAL A 128 -4.22 2.72 6.13
CA VAL A 128 -3.48 3.96 6.02
C VAL A 128 -4.42 5.03 5.47
N GLN A 129 -4.59 6.10 6.23
CA GLN A 129 -5.39 7.26 5.86
C GLN A 129 -4.52 8.51 5.84
N ALA A 130 -4.60 9.25 4.73
CA ALA A 130 -4.03 10.59 4.61
C ALA A 130 -5.15 11.62 4.70
N THR A 131 -4.92 12.71 5.44
CA THR A 131 -5.81 13.86 5.45
C THR A 131 -5.12 15.05 4.83
N SER A 132 -5.69 15.57 3.75
CA SER A 132 -5.13 16.71 3.01
C SER A 132 -5.99 17.96 3.13
N SER A 133 -5.35 19.13 3.20
CA SER A 133 -6.02 20.43 3.19
C SER A 133 -5.44 21.34 2.10
N PRO A 134 -6.20 22.30 1.55
CA PRO A 134 -5.70 23.25 0.56
C PRO A 134 -4.48 24.03 1.08
N VAL A 135 -3.52 24.28 0.19
CA VAL A 135 -2.31 25.08 0.49
C VAL A 135 -2.66 26.56 0.66
N ALA A 136 -3.66 27.03 -0.08
CA ALA A 136 -4.20 28.38 0.01
C ALA A 136 -5.68 28.40 -0.39
N SER A 137 -6.40 29.44 0.02
CA SER A 137 -7.81 29.62 -0.33
C SER A 137 -7.99 29.75 -1.85
N GLY A 138 -8.93 28.99 -2.42
CA GLY A 138 -9.25 29.03 -3.85
C GLY A 138 -8.29 28.27 -4.78
N VAL A 139 -7.28 27.58 -4.24
CA VAL A 139 -6.34 26.75 -5.01
C VAL A 139 -6.72 25.28 -4.86
N ASN A 140 -6.71 24.53 -5.97
CA ASN A 140 -7.00 23.08 -5.97
C ASN A 140 -5.86 22.25 -5.39
N ALA A 141 -4.67 22.84 -5.22
CA ALA A 141 -3.54 22.20 -4.60
C ALA A 141 -3.75 22.06 -3.09
N THR A 142 -3.52 20.87 -2.58
CA THR A 142 -3.58 20.47 -1.19
C THR A 142 -2.23 19.95 -0.73
N THR A 143 -2.06 19.69 0.56
CA THR A 143 -0.92 18.93 1.09
C THR A 143 -1.40 18.01 2.19
N ILE A 144 -0.68 16.89 2.38
CA ILE A 144 -1.00 15.98 3.48
C ILE A 144 -0.60 16.63 4.80
N ARG A 145 -1.56 16.79 5.70
CA ARG A 145 -1.39 17.40 7.01
C ARG A 145 -1.36 16.38 8.14
N LYS A 146 -1.98 15.22 7.91
CA LYS A 146 -2.12 14.16 8.89
C LYS A 146 -2.07 12.79 8.23
N LEU A 147 -1.37 11.86 8.87
CA LEU A 147 -1.34 10.46 8.52
C LEU A 147 -1.79 9.63 9.72
N THR A 148 -2.67 8.67 9.48
CA THR A 148 -3.10 7.68 10.46
C THR A 148 -2.87 6.30 9.88
N ILE A 149 -2.10 5.48 10.60
CA ILE A 149 -1.75 4.11 10.20
C ILE A 149 -2.19 3.17 11.30
N ILE A 150 -3.00 2.17 10.95
CA ILE A 150 -3.46 1.14 11.87
C ILE A 150 -2.88 -0.20 11.42
N PHE A 151 -1.98 -0.73 12.23
CA PHE A 151 -1.48 -2.10 12.12
C PHE A 151 -2.51 -3.01 12.80
N LYS A 152 -3.25 -3.79 12.00
CA LYS A 152 -4.32 -4.67 12.49
C LYS A 152 -3.70 -5.82 13.32
N ASN A 153 -4.37 -6.21 14.39
CA ASN A 153 -3.90 -7.25 15.31
C ASN A 153 -3.61 -8.57 14.57
N MET A 154 -2.47 -9.18 14.85
CA MET A 154 -2.11 -10.50 14.37
C MET A 154 -1.73 -11.37 15.56
N GLN A 155 -2.59 -12.34 15.88
CA GLN A 155 -2.55 -13.06 17.16
C GLN A 155 -1.16 -13.64 17.52
N GLU A 156 -0.40 -14.10 16.54
CA GLU A 156 0.91 -14.71 16.78
C GLU A 156 2.05 -13.69 16.90
N CYS A 157 1.83 -12.43 16.49
CA CYS A 157 2.89 -11.45 16.33
C CYS A 157 2.69 -10.17 17.13
N ILE A 158 1.62 -9.41 16.88
CA ILE A 158 1.45 -8.07 17.43
C ILE A 158 0.03 -7.83 17.94
N ASP A 159 -0.09 -6.97 18.93
CA ASP A 159 -1.35 -6.29 19.25
C ASP A 159 -1.65 -5.21 18.20
N GLN A 160 -2.91 -4.77 18.09
CA GLN A 160 -3.23 -3.65 17.20
C GLN A 160 -2.46 -2.40 17.63
N LYS A 161 -1.80 -1.74 16.68
CA LYS A 161 -1.08 -0.49 16.92
C LYS A 161 -1.57 0.63 16.01
N VAL A 162 -1.69 1.82 16.58
CA VAL A 162 -2.07 3.03 15.85
C VAL A 162 -0.89 3.98 15.87
N TYR A 163 -0.49 4.42 14.69
CA TYR A 163 0.49 5.49 14.51
C TYR A 163 -0.23 6.70 13.91
N GLN A 164 0.03 7.88 14.48
CA GLN A 164 -0.51 9.12 14.00
C GLN A 164 0.60 10.17 13.91
N ALA A 165 0.67 10.82 12.76
CA ALA A 165 1.54 11.97 12.55
C ALA A 165 0.71 13.15 12.05
N GLU A 166 1.05 14.33 12.52
CA GLU A 166 0.52 15.61 12.03
C GLU A 166 1.69 16.51 11.70
N VAL A 167 1.49 17.51 10.86
CA VAL A 167 2.56 18.48 10.61
C VAL A 167 2.92 19.18 11.92
N ASP A 168 4.22 19.30 12.15
CA ASP A 168 4.89 19.77 13.37
C ASP A 168 4.83 18.78 14.54
N ASN A 169 4.28 17.58 14.32
CA ASN A 169 4.26 16.49 15.29
C ASN A 169 4.46 15.13 14.59
N LEU A 170 5.73 14.76 14.42
CA LEU A 170 6.14 13.48 13.85
C LEU A 170 6.80 12.59 14.93
N PRO A 171 6.01 11.85 15.74
CA PRO A 171 6.52 11.09 16.88
C PRO A 171 7.26 9.83 16.45
N ALA A 172 8.31 9.45 17.18
CA ALA A 172 8.99 8.17 17.01
C ALA A 172 8.37 7.04 17.87
N ALA A 173 7.04 7.07 18.04
CA ALA A 173 6.28 6.13 18.86
C ALA A 173 4.84 5.98 18.33
N PHE A 174 4.18 4.90 18.71
CA PHE A 174 2.73 4.70 18.52
C PHE A 174 1.94 5.61 19.46
N GLU A 175 0.63 5.71 19.23
CA GLU A 175 -0.28 6.56 20.02
C GLU A 175 -0.28 6.21 21.53
N ASP A 176 -0.05 4.94 21.86
CA ASP A 176 0.08 4.45 23.24
C ASP A 176 1.49 4.66 23.85
N GLY A 177 2.38 5.32 23.12
CA GLY A 177 3.76 5.59 23.51
C GLY A 177 4.73 4.41 23.31
N SER A 178 4.27 3.26 22.81
CA SER A 178 5.18 2.14 22.53
C SER A 178 6.00 2.38 21.26
N VAL A 179 7.13 1.68 21.14
CA VAL A 179 7.99 1.70 19.94
C VAL A 179 8.00 0.34 19.22
N ASN A 180 7.21 -0.61 19.70
CA ASN A 180 7.08 -1.95 19.16
C ASN A 180 5.61 -2.44 19.12
N GLY A 181 5.39 -3.65 18.61
CA GLY A 181 4.08 -4.30 18.47
C GLY A 181 3.45 -4.88 19.75
N GLY A 182 4.00 -4.61 20.94
CA GLY A 182 3.52 -5.14 22.22
C GLY A 182 4.48 -6.14 22.87
N ASP A 183 4.02 -6.77 23.96
CA ASP A 183 4.85 -7.63 24.82
C ASP A 183 4.89 -9.10 24.37
N ARG A 184 4.19 -9.45 23.29
CA ARG A 184 4.18 -10.80 22.73
C ARG A 184 5.57 -11.18 22.21
N PRO A 185 5.92 -12.48 22.09
CA PRO A 185 7.20 -12.90 21.53
C PRO A 185 7.50 -12.31 20.14
N GLY A 186 6.48 -12.11 19.30
CA GLY A 186 6.61 -11.46 18.01
C GLY A 186 6.52 -9.93 18.03
N GLY A 187 6.41 -9.28 19.19
CA GLY A 187 6.20 -7.83 19.29
C GLY A 187 7.31 -7.00 18.66
N SER A 188 8.55 -7.50 18.68
CA SER A 188 9.70 -6.86 18.02
C SER A 188 9.66 -6.89 16.50
N SER A 189 8.76 -7.69 15.91
CA SER A 189 8.56 -7.73 14.45
C SER A 189 7.89 -6.46 13.91
N LEU A 190 7.30 -5.64 14.78
CA LEU A 190 6.88 -4.27 14.47
C LEU A 190 7.77 -3.31 15.28
N SER A 191 8.40 -2.36 14.62
CA SER A 191 9.25 -1.36 15.28
C SER A 191 9.18 0.00 14.61
N ILE A 192 9.35 1.06 15.40
CA ILE A 192 9.48 2.44 14.92
C ILE A 192 10.90 2.92 15.19
N GLN A 193 11.51 3.56 14.19
CA GLN A 193 12.84 4.15 14.28
C GLN A 193 12.85 5.53 13.60
N THR A 194 13.81 6.38 13.98
CA THR A 194 14.02 7.68 13.33
C THR A 194 15.51 7.94 13.16
N ALA A 195 15.91 8.38 11.96
CA ALA A 195 17.25 8.90 11.72
C ALA A 195 17.35 10.40 12.08
N ASN A 196 16.25 11.14 11.89
CA ASN A 196 16.17 12.58 12.12
C ASN A 196 14.88 12.89 12.89
N PRO A 197 14.95 13.06 14.22
CA PRO A 197 13.77 13.34 15.05
C PRO A 197 12.99 14.56 14.53
N GLY A 198 11.66 14.43 14.45
CA GLY A 198 10.76 15.49 14.01
C GLY A 198 10.65 15.69 12.48
N SER A 199 11.50 15.07 11.68
CA SER A 199 11.44 15.18 10.20
C SER A 199 11.42 13.85 9.45
N HIS A 200 11.73 12.75 10.12
CA HIS A 200 11.72 11.41 9.53
C HIS A 200 11.29 10.34 10.53
N VAL A 201 10.43 9.41 10.11
CA VAL A 201 10.10 8.19 10.84
C VAL A 201 10.07 7.02 9.86
N GLU A 202 10.65 5.89 10.28
CA GLU A 202 10.59 4.61 9.60
C GLU A 202 9.90 3.59 10.50
N ILE A 203 8.85 2.96 9.98
CA ILE A 203 8.11 1.89 10.66
C ILE A 203 8.35 0.59 9.92
N ARG A 204 8.98 -0.39 10.58
CA ARG A 204 9.22 -1.72 10.05
C ARG A 204 8.23 -2.71 10.63
N ALA A 205 7.41 -3.31 9.78
CA ALA A 205 6.48 -4.39 10.09
C ALA A 205 6.94 -5.70 9.41
N ALA A 206 7.99 -6.30 9.96
CA ALA A 206 8.64 -7.50 9.43
C ALA A 206 7.69 -8.71 9.36
N TYR A 207 6.70 -8.81 10.24
CA TYR A 207 5.71 -9.91 10.26
C TYR A 207 4.78 -9.96 9.03
N ILE A 208 4.72 -8.85 8.27
CA ILE A 208 3.97 -8.73 7.00
C ILE A 208 4.85 -8.16 5.88
N GLY A 209 6.18 -8.24 5.99
CA GLY A 209 7.10 -7.78 4.95
C GLY A 209 6.84 -6.33 4.51
N THR A 210 6.61 -5.42 5.45
CA THR A 210 6.24 -4.03 5.16
C THR A 210 7.19 -3.04 5.81
N THR A 211 7.53 -1.97 5.10
CA THR A 211 8.31 -0.84 5.60
C THR A 211 7.64 0.45 5.15
N ILE A 212 7.41 1.37 6.08
CA ILE A 212 6.79 2.67 5.83
C ILE A 212 7.78 3.76 6.23
N VAL A 213 7.98 4.75 5.37
CA VAL A 213 8.73 5.97 5.65
C VAL A 213 7.79 7.16 5.59
N ILE A 214 7.89 8.00 6.61
CA ILE A 214 7.12 9.25 6.73
C ILE A 214 8.12 10.38 6.93
N ARG A 215 7.98 11.44 6.15
CA ARG A 215 8.83 12.62 6.28
C ARG A 215 7.99 13.86 6.43
N GLN A 216 8.52 14.83 7.17
CA GLN A 216 8.00 16.18 7.19
C GLN A 216 8.98 17.12 6.48
N THR A 217 8.50 17.79 5.45
CA THR A 217 9.27 18.74 4.64
C THR A 217 8.33 19.85 4.17
N ALA A 218 8.77 21.11 4.16
CA ALA A 218 7.98 22.23 3.61
C ALA A 218 6.54 22.35 4.18
N GLY A 219 6.35 22.08 5.47
CA GLY A 219 5.04 22.19 6.12
C GLY A 219 4.00 21.12 5.70
N GLN A 220 4.45 19.99 5.17
CA GLN A 220 3.62 18.86 4.75
C GLN A 220 4.25 17.52 5.14
N LEU A 221 3.43 16.48 5.17
CA LEU A 221 3.88 15.09 5.32
C LEU A 221 4.00 14.40 3.96
N SER A 222 5.00 13.53 3.82
CA SER A 222 5.05 12.54 2.75
C SER A 222 4.95 11.13 3.34
N PHE A 223 4.45 10.22 2.52
CA PHE A 223 4.28 8.81 2.82
C PHE A 223 4.91 7.97 1.72
N SER A 224 5.69 6.96 2.10
CA SER A 224 6.28 5.98 1.21
C SER A 224 6.17 4.60 1.85
N ILE A 225 5.75 3.60 1.08
CA ILE A 225 5.59 2.22 1.57
C ILE A 225 6.25 1.23 0.61
N LYS A 226 7.00 0.29 1.17
CA LYS A 226 7.37 -1.00 0.56
C LYS A 226 6.53 -2.09 1.23
N VAL A 227 5.82 -2.88 0.45
CA VAL A 227 4.91 -3.91 0.98
C VAL A 227 5.04 -5.19 0.17
N ALA A 228 4.99 -6.34 0.84
CA ALA A 228 4.94 -7.64 0.17
C ALA A 228 3.71 -7.75 -0.75
N GLU A 229 3.88 -8.36 -1.92
CA GLU A 229 2.85 -8.37 -2.96
C GLU A 229 1.53 -9.04 -2.50
N ASP A 230 1.61 -10.14 -1.76
CA ASP A 230 0.44 -10.84 -1.23
C ASP A 230 -0.30 -10.02 -0.16
N VAL A 231 0.44 -9.30 0.69
CA VAL A 231 -0.10 -8.37 1.68
C VAL A 231 -0.80 -7.19 1.01
N ALA A 232 -0.18 -6.60 -0.02
CA ALA A 232 -0.76 -5.49 -0.77
C ALA A 232 -2.07 -5.86 -1.48
N ARG A 233 -2.21 -7.12 -1.92
CA ARG A 233 -3.38 -7.63 -2.66
C ARG A 233 -4.45 -8.28 -1.77
N ALA A 234 -4.23 -8.37 -0.45
CA ALA A 234 -5.15 -9.02 0.48
C ALA A 234 -6.27 -8.07 0.95
N PHE A 235 -7.11 -7.61 0.04
CA PHE A 235 -8.28 -6.76 0.33
C PHE A 235 -9.55 -7.30 -0.37
N SER A 236 -10.71 -6.95 0.16
CA SER A 236 -12.02 -7.38 -0.38
C SER A 236 -12.59 -6.36 -1.38
N ALA A 237 -13.67 -6.73 -2.09
CA ALA A 237 -14.30 -5.87 -3.08
C ALA A 237 -14.92 -4.60 -2.46
N GLU A 238 -15.26 -4.64 -1.18
CA GLU A 238 -15.79 -3.50 -0.42
C GLU A 238 -14.73 -2.43 -0.12
N GLN A 239 -13.45 -2.75 -0.35
CA GLN A 239 -12.29 -1.87 -0.12
C GLN A 239 -11.77 -1.29 -1.44
N ASP A 240 -12.66 -0.95 -2.39
CA ASP A 240 -12.29 -0.58 -3.76
C ASP A 240 -11.59 0.79 -3.90
N LEU A 241 -11.84 1.71 -2.96
CA LEU A 241 -11.20 3.01 -2.93
C LEU A 241 -9.89 2.97 -2.14
N GLN A 242 -8.76 2.80 -2.83
CA GLN A 242 -7.41 2.86 -2.24
C GLN A 242 -6.41 3.52 -3.20
N LEU A 243 -5.81 4.64 -2.79
CA LEU A 243 -4.94 5.42 -3.68
C LEU A 243 -3.66 4.65 -4.10
N CYS A 244 -3.11 3.79 -3.25
CA CYS A 244 -1.97 2.96 -3.61
C CYS A 244 -2.30 1.87 -4.63
N VAL A 245 -3.55 1.43 -4.72
CA VAL A 245 -3.98 0.37 -5.64
C VAL A 245 -4.45 0.97 -6.97
N GLY A 246 -5.51 1.79 -6.91
CA GLY A 246 -6.21 2.36 -8.07
C GLY A 246 -5.70 3.74 -8.50
N GLY A 247 -4.86 4.39 -7.69
CA GLY A 247 -4.53 5.79 -7.89
C GLY A 247 -5.72 6.70 -7.60
N CYS A 248 -5.61 7.96 -8.01
CA CYS A 248 -6.66 8.94 -7.76
C CYS A 248 -7.85 8.74 -8.71
N PRO A 249 -9.09 8.84 -8.18
CA PRO A 249 -10.29 8.86 -9.01
C PRO A 249 -10.21 9.95 -10.08
N PRO A 250 -10.74 9.75 -11.30
CA PRO A 250 -10.66 10.75 -12.37
C PRO A 250 -11.13 12.14 -11.97
N SER A 251 -12.18 12.24 -11.14
CA SER A 251 -12.72 13.52 -10.64
C SER A 251 -11.80 14.26 -9.66
N GLN A 252 -10.78 13.59 -9.11
CA GLN A 252 -9.78 14.19 -8.21
C GLN A 252 -8.44 14.44 -8.89
N ARG A 253 -8.27 14.10 -10.18
CA ARG A 253 -7.01 14.33 -10.91
C ARG A 253 -6.90 15.78 -11.35
N ILE A 254 -5.77 16.42 -11.06
CA ILE A 254 -5.50 17.79 -11.45
C ILE A 254 -5.05 17.83 -12.92
N SER A 255 -5.78 18.61 -13.73
CA SER A 255 -5.54 18.71 -15.16
C SER A 255 -4.27 19.50 -15.48
N ARG A 256 -3.68 19.26 -16.66
CA ARG A 256 -2.46 19.96 -17.11
C ARG A 256 -2.66 21.47 -17.29
N SER A 257 -3.87 21.94 -17.56
CA SER A 257 -4.18 23.38 -17.64
C SER A 257 -4.17 24.06 -16.27
N GLU A 258 -4.58 23.36 -15.22
CA GLU A 258 -4.48 23.85 -13.84
C GLU A 258 -3.02 23.94 -13.36
N ARG A 259 -2.14 23.05 -13.86
CA ARG A 259 -0.68 23.12 -13.63
C ARG A 259 -0.02 24.35 -14.24
N ASN A 260 -0.64 24.96 -15.24
CA ASN A 260 -0.11 26.13 -15.94
C ASN A 260 -0.69 27.47 -15.41
N ARG A 261 -1.47 27.45 -14.32
CA ARG A 261 -1.93 28.71 -13.70
C ARG A 261 -0.72 29.49 -13.18
N ARG A 262 -0.78 30.82 -13.24
CA ARG A 262 0.32 31.69 -12.78
C ARG A 262 0.57 31.44 -11.29
N GLY A 263 1.72 30.83 -11.01
CA GLY A 263 2.25 30.65 -9.68
C GLY A 263 2.91 31.91 -9.13
N ALA A 264 3.38 31.84 -7.89
CA ALA A 264 4.14 32.92 -7.25
C ALA A 264 5.50 33.17 -7.93
N ILE A 265 6.04 32.17 -8.62
CA ILE A 265 7.31 32.21 -9.35
C ILE A 265 7.13 31.81 -10.82
N THR A 266 8.14 32.04 -11.66
CA THR A 266 8.08 31.64 -13.08
C THR A 266 8.37 30.14 -13.24
N ILE A 267 7.83 29.55 -14.30
CA ILE A 267 8.07 28.14 -14.62
C ILE A 267 9.56 27.83 -14.85
N ASP A 268 10.31 28.77 -15.43
CA ASP A 268 11.73 28.58 -15.71
C ASP A 268 12.55 28.58 -14.42
N THR A 269 12.21 29.45 -13.47
CA THR A 269 12.80 29.44 -12.12
C THR A 269 12.47 28.14 -11.38
N ALA A 270 11.22 27.68 -11.41
CA ALA A 270 10.82 26.41 -10.79
C ALA A 270 11.59 25.21 -11.38
N LYS A 271 11.72 25.15 -12.71
CA LYS A 271 12.51 24.13 -13.40
C LYS A 271 13.97 24.15 -12.97
N GLN A 272 14.58 25.33 -12.88
CA GLN A 272 15.99 25.45 -12.50
C GLN A 272 16.22 24.91 -11.07
N LEU A 273 15.38 25.29 -10.12
CA LEU A 273 15.45 24.80 -8.74
C LEU A 273 15.30 23.28 -8.66
N CYS A 274 14.36 22.71 -9.41
CA CYS A 274 14.16 21.25 -9.43
C CYS A 274 15.32 20.49 -10.09
N LYS A 275 16.00 21.08 -11.09
CA LYS A 275 17.18 20.48 -11.75
C LYS A 275 18.39 20.35 -10.82
N GLU A 276 18.46 21.18 -9.78
CA GLU A 276 19.55 21.11 -8.79
C GLU A 276 19.45 19.88 -7.88
N ARG A 277 18.25 19.31 -7.72
CA ARG A 277 17.99 18.18 -6.80
C ARG A 277 17.62 16.88 -7.50
N LEU A 278 16.99 16.95 -8.67
CA LEU A 278 16.48 15.78 -9.38
C LEU A 278 17.32 15.51 -10.63
N PRO A 279 17.71 14.24 -10.88
CA PRO A 279 18.70 13.91 -11.90
C PRO A 279 18.16 14.01 -13.33
N ILE A 280 16.84 13.88 -13.52
CA ILE A 280 16.20 13.82 -14.85
C ILE A 280 14.79 14.43 -14.82
N GLU A 281 14.23 14.75 -15.99
CA GLU A 281 12.92 15.40 -16.14
C GLU A 281 11.72 14.41 -16.18
N ASP A 282 11.65 13.49 -15.22
CA ASP A 282 10.58 12.49 -15.10
C ASP A 282 9.37 12.98 -14.27
N ALA A 283 8.46 12.07 -13.88
CA ALA A 283 7.29 12.39 -13.06
C ALA A 283 7.63 13.05 -11.71
N TYR A 284 8.74 12.70 -11.05
CA TYR A 284 9.16 13.36 -9.80
C TYR A 284 9.63 14.79 -10.08
N PHE A 285 10.31 15.02 -11.20
CA PHE A 285 10.67 16.36 -11.63
C PHE A 285 9.45 17.21 -11.98
N GLN A 286 8.49 16.67 -12.74
CA GLN A 286 7.26 17.40 -13.06
C GLN A 286 6.44 17.72 -11.81
N SER A 287 6.45 16.83 -10.82
CA SER A 287 5.87 17.02 -9.49
C SER A 287 6.53 18.17 -8.73
N CYS A 288 7.87 18.14 -8.64
CA CYS A 288 8.65 19.22 -8.06
C CYS A 288 8.33 20.58 -8.70
N VAL A 289 8.35 20.65 -10.03
CA VAL A 289 8.09 21.90 -10.76
C VAL A 289 6.69 22.41 -10.46
N PHE A 290 5.69 21.53 -10.44
CA PHE A 290 4.33 21.89 -10.09
C PHE A 290 4.24 22.45 -8.67
N ASP A 291 4.75 21.72 -7.68
CA ASP A 291 4.68 22.12 -6.28
C ASP A 291 5.39 23.45 -6.02
N VAL A 292 6.61 23.63 -6.55
CA VAL A 292 7.41 24.84 -6.42
C VAL A 292 6.73 26.03 -7.12
N LEU A 293 6.12 25.81 -8.30
CA LEU A 293 5.38 26.84 -9.01
C LEU A 293 4.16 27.32 -8.22
N ILE A 294 3.36 26.38 -7.70
CA ILE A 294 2.10 26.68 -7.02
C ILE A 294 2.33 27.26 -5.62
N SER A 295 3.25 26.69 -4.86
CA SER A 295 3.55 27.13 -3.49
C SER A 295 4.43 28.38 -3.44
N GLY A 296 5.33 28.55 -4.42
CA GLY A 296 6.42 29.52 -4.35
C GLY A 296 7.53 29.16 -3.36
N ASP A 297 7.49 27.98 -2.75
CA ASP A 297 8.46 27.53 -1.75
C ASP A 297 9.48 26.55 -2.36
N PRO A 298 10.79 26.90 -2.42
CA PRO A 298 11.82 26.02 -2.95
C PRO A 298 12.03 24.75 -2.11
N ASN A 299 11.54 24.67 -0.87
CA ASN A 299 11.67 23.47 -0.03
C ASN A 299 10.88 22.27 -0.60
N PHE A 300 9.91 22.49 -1.48
CA PHE A 300 9.24 21.40 -2.19
C PHE A 300 10.19 20.60 -3.10
N THR A 301 11.35 21.16 -3.50
CA THR A 301 12.41 20.40 -4.18
C THR A 301 12.92 19.23 -3.34
N VAL A 302 13.02 19.42 -2.02
CA VAL A 302 13.48 18.41 -1.06
C VAL A 302 12.44 17.30 -0.92
N ALA A 303 11.15 17.63 -0.94
CA ALA A 303 10.07 16.64 -0.85
C ALA A 303 10.07 15.69 -2.04
N ALA A 304 10.22 16.23 -3.27
CA ALA A 304 10.31 15.42 -4.48
C ALA A 304 11.60 14.58 -4.54
N GLN A 305 12.74 15.14 -4.12
CA GLN A 305 14.00 14.41 -4.01
C GLN A 305 13.88 13.23 -3.04
N ALA A 306 13.33 13.47 -1.84
CA ALA A 306 13.15 12.42 -0.84
C ALA A 306 12.22 11.31 -1.33
N ALA A 307 11.14 11.66 -2.04
CA ALA A 307 10.25 10.66 -2.65
C ALA A 307 10.96 9.80 -3.70
N LEU A 308 11.84 10.39 -4.52
CA LEU A 308 12.65 9.64 -5.48
C LEU A 308 13.66 8.72 -4.78
N GLU A 309 14.29 9.17 -3.70
CA GLU A 309 15.23 8.37 -2.89
C GLU A 309 14.52 7.20 -2.20
N ASP A 310 13.35 7.44 -1.61
CA ASP A 310 12.53 6.38 -1.00
C ASP A 310 12.10 5.36 -2.07
N ALA A 311 11.70 5.81 -3.27
CA ALA A 311 11.36 4.92 -4.38
C ALA A 311 12.56 4.09 -4.86
N ARG A 312 13.76 4.67 -4.91
CA ARG A 312 14.99 3.96 -5.25
C ARG A 312 15.31 2.87 -4.21
N ALA A 313 15.03 3.13 -2.93
CA ALA A 313 15.23 2.16 -1.86
C ALA A 313 14.17 1.04 -1.86
N PHE A 314 12.94 1.34 -2.29
CA PHE A 314 11.80 0.44 -2.13
C PHE A 314 11.40 -0.34 -3.38
N LEU A 315 11.77 0.12 -4.57
CA LEU A 315 11.46 -0.58 -5.81
C LEU A 315 12.38 -1.80 -6.00
N PRO A 316 11.82 -2.99 -6.29
CA PRO A 316 12.63 -4.15 -6.64
C PRO A 316 13.27 -4.02 -8.04
N ASP A 317 12.64 -3.25 -8.92
CA ASP A 317 13.04 -3.03 -10.31
C ASP A 317 13.26 -1.53 -10.55
N LEU A 318 14.54 -1.16 -10.71
CA LEU A 318 14.96 0.22 -10.91
C LEU A 318 14.68 0.74 -12.33
N GLU A 319 14.38 -0.13 -13.31
CA GLU A 319 13.92 0.33 -14.63
C GLU A 319 12.59 1.09 -14.52
N LYS A 320 11.80 0.80 -13.48
CA LYS A 320 10.54 1.46 -13.16
C LYS A 320 10.68 2.63 -12.19
N LEU A 321 11.90 3.00 -11.81
CA LEU A 321 12.15 4.14 -10.92
C LEU A 321 11.62 5.42 -11.57
N HIS A 322 12.07 5.66 -12.80
CA HIS A 322 11.77 6.86 -13.57
C HIS A 322 10.54 6.64 -14.44
N LEU A 323 9.55 7.51 -14.28
CA LEU A 323 8.31 7.46 -15.03
C LEU A 323 8.22 8.67 -15.94
N PHE A 324 8.29 8.44 -17.25
CA PHE A 324 8.11 9.50 -18.23
C PHE A 324 6.63 9.61 -18.59
N PRO A 325 6.08 10.84 -18.68
CA PRO A 325 4.77 11.04 -19.27
C PRO A 325 4.74 10.36 -20.64
N SER A 326 3.72 9.56 -20.92
CA SER A 326 3.55 9.00 -22.26
C SER A 326 3.24 10.14 -23.23
N ASP A 327 4.26 10.63 -23.93
CA ASP A 327 4.12 11.55 -25.06
C ASP A 327 3.59 10.79 -26.28
N VAL A 328 2.38 10.24 -26.23
CA VAL A 328 1.68 9.76 -27.43
C VAL A 328 0.16 9.84 -27.24
N GLY A 329 -0.37 11.06 -27.32
CA GLY A 329 -1.45 11.21 -28.29
C GLY A 329 -0.81 10.89 -29.64
N VAL A 330 -1.16 9.74 -30.22
CA VAL A 330 -0.93 9.52 -31.64
C VAL A 330 -1.67 10.68 -32.27
N LEU A 331 -0.93 11.70 -32.72
CA LEU A 331 -1.37 12.50 -33.84
C LEU A 331 -1.54 11.46 -34.93
N LEU A 332 -2.77 10.93 -35.05
CA LEU A 332 -3.23 10.31 -36.26
C LEU A 332 -2.85 11.34 -37.31
N TYR A 333 -1.89 10.97 -38.15
CA TYR A 333 -1.63 11.66 -39.39
C TYR A 333 -3.00 11.88 -40.01
N GLN A 334 -3.53 13.10 -39.91
CA GLN A 334 -4.45 13.59 -40.90
C GLN A 334 -3.62 13.58 -42.17
N ALA A 335 -3.69 12.45 -42.89
CA ALA A 335 -3.40 12.44 -44.29
C ALA A 335 -4.34 13.47 -44.89
N THR A 336 -3.83 14.70 -45.02
CA THR A 336 -4.35 15.70 -45.93
C THR A 336 -4.32 15.03 -47.30
N PHE A 337 -5.42 14.40 -47.68
CA PHE A 337 -5.70 14.07 -49.07
C PHE A 337 -5.75 15.41 -49.79
N LEU A 338 -4.62 15.77 -50.39
CA LEU A 338 -4.54 16.74 -51.46
C LEU A 338 -5.48 16.24 -52.57
N THR A 339 -6.68 16.79 -52.61
CA THR A 339 -7.57 16.73 -53.77
C THR A 339 -6.84 17.38 -54.94
N PRO A 340 -6.59 16.69 -56.06
CA PRO A 340 -6.10 17.36 -57.25
C PRO A 340 -7.27 18.16 -57.85
N LEU A 341 -7.08 19.47 -57.92
CA LEU A 341 -7.87 20.38 -58.75
C LEU A 341 -7.74 19.92 -60.21
N LEU A 342 -8.75 19.20 -60.71
CA LEU A 342 -8.98 19.10 -62.15
C LEU A 342 -9.73 20.36 -62.58
N SER A 343 -8.96 21.29 -63.15
CA SER A 343 -9.44 22.43 -63.91
C SER A 343 -10.39 21.95 -65.03
N GLY A 344 -11.62 22.44 -65.00
CA GLY A 344 -12.58 22.22 -66.07
C GLY A 344 -12.20 22.97 -67.34
N PHE A 345 -12.46 22.35 -68.49
CA PHE A 345 -12.95 23.05 -69.66
C PHE A 345 -14.00 22.18 -70.36
N PHE A 346 -15.16 22.80 -70.59
CA PHE A 346 -16.30 22.35 -71.38
C PHE A 346 -15.88 21.82 -72.75
N VAL A 347 -16.67 20.90 -73.34
CA VAL A 347 -17.36 21.04 -74.65
C VAL A 347 -18.22 19.80 -74.91
N LEU A 348 -19.54 20.00 -74.88
CA LEU A 348 -20.57 19.55 -75.83
C LEU A 348 -20.51 18.16 -76.51
N TRP A 349 -21.59 17.39 -76.27
CA TRP A 349 -22.59 16.98 -77.28
C TRP A 349 -22.51 15.57 -77.93
N HIS A 350 -23.61 14.81 -77.70
CA HIS A 350 -24.28 13.80 -78.57
C HIS A 350 -23.58 12.47 -78.88
N CYS A 351 -24.15 11.34 -78.43
CA CYS A 351 -25.24 10.54 -79.03
C CYS A 351 -24.72 9.44 -79.97
N ILE A 352 -25.12 8.19 -79.66
CA ILE A 352 -25.40 7.07 -80.59
C ILE A 352 -24.13 6.50 -81.28
N GLN A 353 -23.79 5.21 -81.23
CA GLN A 353 -24.59 3.98 -81.31
C GLN A 353 -23.84 2.80 -80.71
#